data_AF-A0A1C4XPA6-F1
#
_entry.id   AF-A0A1C4XPA6-F1
#
_cell.length_a   1.000
_cell.length_b   1.000
_cell.length_c   1.000
_cell.angle_alpha   90.00
_cell.angle_beta   90.00
_cell.angle_gamma   90.00
#
_symmetry.space_group_name_H-M   'P 1'
#
loop_
_entity.id
_entity.type
_entity.pdbx_description
1 polymer ?
#
loop_
_entity_poly.entity_id
_entity_poly.type
_entity_poly.pdbx_seq_one_letter_code
_entity_poly.pdbx_strand_id
1 'polypeptide(L)'
;MVDDAAGVEECRAAGRQVLAAAGGQREAALRRLAEVGAAHPDLRQHAADAVCAYLRTPADGPANLDADGRRVAGRVLAGLLRPDAGASAVGVDLAGATLVDADLGGCVLAGARFDDARFLGTTSFAGARFARDAIFARALFHGAARFDEAHFAADAVFGRARFRGPASFAGAAFGGLAWFGRGEEEFWEDDPAWDTIEEVRPAEWDEPNEDDPGWPVAVLMGDYQEWTEGGDGARFVGPASFHRARFAGPAWFYKARFGAEATFGGAWFGGPVHLDQPAVDLTDARWAGSADDEPMCWPLGWTSELGPDDANEPDGPQGPSGAQGPAAPGGAAVLVPDGSVAPYARQLADGDPEVRRVGLRVLGELGDARPELRQRVVDAVCGYLRAPLPFPVTGELTAGQAGEVELRRAAQRLLAARLRQGAGAPGEPGGSGRPDERNGPGGPDEPGGPNEPNEPNEPDGPDGPDGPDGPGGPASGAVHWAGMSLSLSGATLVDLDLSGCAVDYADFTAAQFHGVTRFDGSTFQGAVFRLGGPEGRASFHGDVTFADARLDRFRAPAEVLGAVVFHATHDLPTPTPTPTPTPTPS
;
A
#
# COMPACT_ATOMS: atom_id res chain seq x y z
N MET A 1 -53.24 -13.70 -12.73
CA MET A 1 -52.01 -13.17 -13.36
C MET A 1 -52.26 -11.82 -14.05
N VAL A 2 -53.03 -10.91 -13.43
CA VAL A 2 -53.35 -9.57 -13.99
C VAL A 2 -52.82 -8.44 -13.09
N ASP A 3 -52.22 -8.76 -11.93
CA ASP A 3 -51.83 -7.76 -10.91
C ASP A 3 -50.38 -7.24 -11.01
N ASP A 4 -49.50 -7.86 -11.81
CA ASP A 4 -48.09 -7.48 -11.80
C ASP A 4 -47.84 -6.15 -12.55
N ALA A 5 -48.57 -5.91 -13.65
CA ALA A 5 -48.42 -4.69 -14.44
C ALA A 5 -48.87 -3.41 -13.71
N ALA A 6 -49.93 -3.51 -12.89
CA ALA A 6 -50.46 -2.37 -12.14
C ALA A 6 -49.49 -1.96 -11.01
N GLY A 7 -48.99 -2.93 -10.24
CA GLY A 7 -48.01 -2.69 -9.18
C GLY A 7 -46.68 -2.16 -9.71
N VAL A 8 -46.19 -2.70 -10.83
CA VAL A 8 -44.99 -2.18 -11.49
C VAL A 8 -45.18 -0.75 -11.98
N GLU A 9 -46.33 -0.42 -12.60
CA GLU A 9 -46.59 0.95 -13.02
C GLU A 9 -46.74 1.91 -11.83
N GLU A 10 -47.27 1.42 -10.70
CA GLU A 10 -47.29 2.20 -9.47
C GLU A 10 -45.88 2.52 -8.95
N CYS A 11 -44.97 1.54 -8.91
CA CYS A 11 -43.56 1.80 -8.57
C CYS A 11 -42.93 2.82 -9.53
N ARG A 12 -43.18 2.70 -10.84
CA ARG A 12 -42.67 3.65 -11.84
C ARG A 12 -43.25 5.06 -11.65
N ALA A 13 -44.55 5.17 -11.37
CA ALA A 13 -45.20 6.45 -11.13
C ALA A 13 -44.65 7.13 -9.87
N ALA A 14 -44.50 6.39 -8.78
CA ALA A 14 -43.87 6.89 -7.57
C ALA A 14 -42.40 7.28 -7.82
N GLY A 15 -41.63 6.48 -8.55
CA GLY A 15 -40.25 6.82 -8.94
C GLY A 15 -40.14 8.12 -9.74
N ARG A 16 -41.00 8.33 -10.75
CA ARG A 16 -41.08 9.61 -11.48
C ARG A 16 -41.39 10.77 -10.55
N GLN A 17 -42.26 10.56 -9.56
CA GLN A 17 -42.58 11.58 -8.56
C GLN A 17 -41.41 11.87 -7.61
N VAL A 18 -40.62 10.86 -7.19
CA VAL A 18 -39.40 11.07 -6.39
C VAL A 18 -38.40 11.97 -7.14
N LEU A 19 -38.23 11.73 -8.44
CA LEU A 19 -37.32 12.52 -9.29
C LEU A 19 -37.81 13.96 -9.51
N ALA A 20 -39.13 14.15 -9.73
CA ALA A 20 -39.69 15.46 -10.08
C ALA A 20 -40.01 16.37 -8.86
N ALA A 21 -40.32 15.80 -7.70
CA ALA A 21 -40.75 16.54 -6.52
C ALA A 21 -39.58 16.99 -5.64
N ALA A 22 -39.80 17.92 -4.72
CA ALA A 22 -38.81 18.31 -3.69
C ALA A 22 -39.41 18.27 -2.28
N GLY A 23 -38.55 18.20 -1.25
CA GLY A 23 -38.95 18.22 0.16
C GLY A 23 -40.02 17.18 0.50
N GLY A 24 -41.06 17.58 1.23
CA GLY A 24 -42.09 16.67 1.74
C GLY A 24 -42.86 15.88 0.67
N GLN A 25 -42.97 16.39 -0.57
CA GLN A 25 -43.59 15.65 -1.67
C GLN A 25 -42.73 14.47 -2.14
N ARG A 26 -41.40 14.67 -2.18
CA ARG A 26 -40.43 13.60 -2.48
C ARG A 26 -40.44 12.55 -1.37
N GLU A 27 -40.47 12.97 -0.11
CA GLU A 27 -40.58 12.04 1.03
C GLU A 27 -41.87 11.21 1.00
N ALA A 28 -42.99 11.81 0.60
CA ALA A 28 -44.26 11.09 0.45
C ALA A 28 -44.17 10.03 -0.66
N ALA A 29 -43.54 10.34 -1.79
CA ALA A 29 -43.33 9.38 -2.87
C ALA A 29 -42.37 8.24 -2.46
N LEU A 30 -41.29 8.55 -1.72
CA LEU A 30 -40.39 7.55 -1.14
C LEU A 30 -41.11 6.64 -0.13
N ARG A 31 -41.97 7.20 0.72
CA ARG A 31 -42.79 6.40 1.65
C ARG A 31 -43.75 5.48 0.89
N ARG A 32 -44.31 5.95 -0.23
CA ARG A 32 -45.17 5.11 -1.07
C ARG A 32 -44.42 3.91 -1.65
N LEU A 33 -43.19 4.11 -2.14
CA LEU A 33 -42.33 3.01 -2.60
C LEU A 33 -42.07 1.99 -1.48
N ALA A 34 -41.83 2.45 -0.26
CA ALA A 34 -41.66 1.59 0.90
C ALA A 34 -42.91 0.76 1.21
N GLU A 35 -44.09 1.39 1.19
CA GLU A 35 -45.38 0.73 1.42
C GLU A 35 -45.67 -0.35 0.37
N VAL A 36 -45.40 -0.06 -0.91
CA VAL A 36 -45.61 -1.01 -2.02
C VAL A 36 -44.69 -2.22 -1.87
N GLY A 37 -43.40 -2.02 -1.59
CA GLY A 37 -42.45 -3.13 -1.41
C GLY A 37 -42.70 -3.96 -0.13
N ALA A 38 -43.27 -3.34 0.90
CA ALA A 38 -43.70 -4.05 2.11
C ALA A 38 -44.96 -4.90 1.86
N ALA A 39 -45.93 -4.37 1.10
CA ALA A 39 -47.17 -5.08 0.78
C ALA A 39 -46.97 -6.19 -0.27
N HIS A 40 -46.02 -6.00 -1.19
CA HIS A 40 -45.78 -6.90 -2.33
C HIS A 40 -44.29 -7.21 -2.46
N PRO A 41 -43.80 -8.33 -1.88
CA PRO A 41 -42.40 -8.73 -1.94
C PRO A 41 -41.83 -8.82 -3.38
N ASP A 42 -42.66 -9.23 -4.35
CA ASP A 42 -42.27 -9.34 -5.76
C ASP A 42 -41.96 -7.97 -6.41
N LEU A 43 -42.49 -6.88 -5.84
CA LEU A 43 -42.26 -5.51 -6.32
C LEU A 43 -41.07 -4.82 -5.65
N ARG A 44 -40.39 -5.46 -4.68
CA ARG A 44 -39.26 -4.84 -3.98
C ARG A 44 -38.11 -4.45 -4.91
N GLN A 45 -37.84 -5.24 -5.95
CA GLN A 45 -36.82 -4.89 -6.94
C GLN A 45 -37.19 -3.58 -7.65
N HIS A 46 -38.43 -3.47 -8.16
CA HIS A 46 -38.92 -2.26 -8.84
C HIS A 46 -38.91 -1.04 -7.93
N ALA A 47 -39.28 -1.21 -6.65
CA ALA A 47 -39.23 -0.14 -5.66
C ALA A 47 -37.79 0.29 -5.35
N ALA A 48 -36.86 -0.66 -5.19
CA ALA A 48 -35.45 -0.39 -4.93
C ALA A 48 -34.80 0.31 -6.13
N ASP A 49 -35.08 -0.12 -7.36
CA ASP A 49 -34.57 0.51 -8.58
C ASP A 49 -35.01 1.97 -8.68
N ALA A 50 -36.26 2.28 -8.33
CA ALA A 50 -36.78 3.64 -8.30
C ALA A 50 -36.08 4.53 -7.26
N VAL A 51 -35.76 3.98 -6.08
CA VAL A 51 -35.00 4.69 -5.05
C VAL A 51 -33.54 4.89 -5.49
N CYS A 52 -32.91 3.86 -6.06
CA CYS A 52 -31.54 3.93 -6.58
C CYS A 52 -31.41 4.96 -7.71
N ALA A 53 -32.40 5.06 -8.61
CA ALA A 53 -32.42 6.07 -9.67
C ALA A 53 -32.37 7.50 -9.12
N TYR A 54 -33.07 7.78 -8.03
CA TYR A 54 -32.97 9.06 -7.35
C TYR A 54 -31.60 9.26 -6.68
N LEU A 55 -31.08 8.26 -5.98
CA LEU A 55 -29.74 8.34 -5.36
C LEU A 55 -28.61 8.54 -6.39
N ARG A 56 -28.79 8.09 -7.64
CA ARG A 56 -27.86 8.30 -8.76
C ARG A 56 -27.99 9.66 -9.44
N THR A 57 -29.01 10.47 -9.12
CA THR A 57 -29.08 11.84 -9.65
C THR A 57 -27.83 12.62 -9.27
N PRO A 58 -27.18 13.33 -10.23
CA PRO A 58 -26.01 14.12 -9.94
C PRO A 58 -26.36 15.28 -9.02
N ALA A 59 -25.39 15.70 -8.21
CA ALA A 59 -25.48 16.89 -7.37
C ALA A 59 -24.39 17.88 -7.80
N ASP A 60 -24.79 19.07 -8.24
CA ASP A 60 -23.88 20.16 -8.59
C ASP A 60 -23.36 20.84 -7.31
N GLY A 61 -22.56 20.10 -6.55
CA GLY A 61 -21.99 20.51 -5.27
C GLY A 61 -22.88 20.28 -4.04
N PRO A 62 -22.32 20.49 -2.83
CA PRO A 62 -22.96 20.14 -1.56
C PRO A 62 -24.25 20.93 -1.28
N ALA A 63 -24.38 22.15 -1.81
CA ALA A 63 -25.58 22.98 -1.65
C ALA A 63 -26.80 22.41 -2.39
N ASN A 64 -26.58 21.67 -3.47
CA ASN A 64 -27.63 21.13 -4.35
C ASN A 64 -27.89 19.62 -4.12
N LEU A 65 -27.21 19.01 -3.14
CA LEU A 65 -27.23 17.57 -2.92
C LEU A 65 -28.60 17.01 -2.50
N ASP A 66 -29.48 17.80 -1.91
CA ASP A 66 -30.67 17.31 -1.18
C ASP A 66 -30.31 16.20 -0.17
N ALA A 67 -29.50 16.57 0.83
CA ALA A 67 -29.01 15.63 1.83
C ALA A 67 -30.16 14.95 2.61
N ASP A 68 -31.24 15.66 2.92
CA ASP A 68 -32.36 15.12 3.69
C ASP A 68 -33.18 14.11 2.87
N GLY A 69 -33.48 14.43 1.60
CA GLY A 69 -34.11 13.49 0.69
C GLY A 69 -33.29 12.22 0.48
N ARG A 70 -31.96 12.34 0.36
CA ARG A 70 -31.04 11.20 0.24
C ARG A 70 -30.97 10.34 1.51
N ARG A 71 -31.00 10.95 2.70
CA ARG A 71 -31.12 10.21 3.97
C ARG A 71 -32.43 9.44 4.05
N VAL A 72 -33.54 10.05 3.64
CA VAL A 72 -34.86 9.38 3.60
C VAL A 72 -34.84 8.22 2.59
N ALA A 73 -34.30 8.46 1.39
CA ALA A 73 -34.15 7.44 0.36
C ALA A 73 -33.28 6.27 0.83
N GLY A 74 -32.15 6.54 1.49
CA GLY A 74 -31.29 5.51 2.08
C GLY A 74 -32.04 4.66 3.11
N ARG A 75 -32.83 5.28 4.00
CA ARG A 75 -33.66 4.53 4.97
C ARG A 75 -34.74 3.67 4.31
N VAL A 76 -35.38 4.18 3.26
CA VAL A 76 -36.38 3.41 2.49
C VAL A 76 -35.71 2.23 1.80
N LEU A 77 -34.56 2.45 1.15
CA LEU A 77 -33.80 1.39 0.51
C LEU A 77 -33.40 0.30 1.52
N ALA A 78 -32.85 0.67 2.67
CA ALA A 78 -32.54 -0.28 3.74
C ALA A 78 -33.77 -1.09 4.18
N GLY A 79 -34.94 -0.45 4.29
CA GLY A 79 -36.19 -1.14 4.60
C GLY A 79 -36.60 -2.19 3.54
N LEU A 80 -36.38 -1.89 2.26
CA LEU A 80 -36.67 -2.80 1.15
C LEU A 80 -35.70 -3.99 1.09
N LEU A 81 -34.45 -3.79 1.53
CA LEU A 81 -33.37 -4.78 1.47
C LEU A 81 -33.27 -5.68 2.72
N ARG A 82 -33.97 -5.32 3.80
CA ARG A 82 -33.97 -6.15 5.01
C ARG A 82 -34.63 -7.50 4.73
N PRO A 83 -34.05 -8.59 5.25
CA PRO A 83 -34.58 -9.92 5.03
C PRO A 83 -35.99 -10.02 5.63
N ASP A 84 -36.91 -10.54 4.82
CA ASP A 84 -38.27 -10.86 5.26
C ASP A 84 -38.56 -12.32 4.88
N ALA A 85 -39.36 -13.00 5.69
CA ALA A 85 -39.61 -14.42 5.53
C ALA A 85 -40.26 -14.71 4.17
N GLY A 86 -39.51 -15.32 3.25
CA GLY A 86 -39.97 -15.71 1.92
C GLY A 86 -39.75 -14.67 0.82
N ALA A 87 -39.14 -13.51 1.11
CA ALA A 87 -38.77 -12.53 0.08
C ALA A 87 -37.40 -12.86 -0.53
N SER A 88 -37.29 -12.71 -1.85
CA SER A 88 -36.02 -12.84 -2.56
C SER A 88 -35.11 -11.63 -2.26
N ALA A 89 -33.80 -11.86 -2.22
CA ALA A 89 -32.83 -10.79 -2.13
C ALA A 89 -32.94 -9.86 -3.35
N VAL A 90 -32.70 -8.57 -3.14
CA VAL A 90 -32.85 -7.53 -4.17
C VAL A 90 -31.48 -7.02 -4.59
N GLY A 91 -31.30 -6.80 -5.89
CA GLY A 91 -30.08 -6.18 -6.42
C GLY A 91 -30.14 -4.66 -6.30
N VAL A 92 -28.99 -4.02 -6.08
CA VAL A 92 -28.88 -2.55 -6.10
C VAL A 92 -27.82 -2.11 -7.09
N ASP A 93 -28.18 -1.10 -7.89
CA ASP A 93 -27.26 -0.35 -8.73
C ASP A 93 -27.20 1.09 -8.23
N LEU A 94 -26.13 1.38 -7.49
CA LEU A 94 -25.79 2.67 -6.93
C LEU A 94 -24.45 3.18 -7.48
N ALA A 95 -24.09 2.74 -8.70
CA ALA A 95 -22.92 3.26 -9.39
C ALA A 95 -23.01 4.79 -9.54
N GLY A 96 -21.94 5.49 -9.18
CA GLY A 96 -21.86 6.96 -9.18
C GLY A 96 -22.79 7.67 -8.18
N ALA A 97 -23.54 6.94 -7.35
CA ALA A 97 -24.52 7.53 -6.44
C ALA A 97 -23.85 8.32 -5.31
N THR A 98 -24.50 9.38 -4.83
CA THR A 98 -24.11 10.02 -3.58
C THR A 98 -25.08 9.64 -2.47
N LEU A 99 -24.58 8.96 -1.45
CA LEU A 99 -25.33 8.54 -0.28
C LEU A 99 -24.90 9.35 0.95
N VAL A 100 -25.86 9.72 1.78
CA VAL A 100 -25.64 10.50 3.00
C VAL A 100 -26.06 9.68 4.19
N ASP A 101 -25.12 9.45 5.12
CA ASP A 101 -25.32 8.66 6.34
C ASP A 101 -25.93 7.29 6.06
N ALA A 102 -25.37 6.56 5.09
CA ALA A 102 -25.90 5.31 4.58
C ALA A 102 -25.83 4.18 5.62
N ASP A 103 -26.97 3.56 5.92
CA ASP A 103 -27.05 2.40 6.80
C ASP A 103 -27.76 1.24 6.08
N LEU A 104 -26.95 0.32 5.57
CA LEU A 104 -27.36 -0.94 4.96
C LEU A 104 -26.98 -2.13 5.86
N GLY A 105 -26.79 -1.89 7.16
CA GLY A 105 -26.50 -2.93 8.13
C GLY A 105 -27.60 -4.00 8.19
N GLY A 106 -27.21 -5.27 8.26
CA GLY A 106 -28.09 -6.43 8.31
C GLY A 106 -28.96 -6.64 7.05
N CYS A 107 -28.73 -5.90 5.97
CA CYS A 107 -29.46 -6.05 4.72
C CYS A 107 -28.97 -7.27 3.93
N VAL A 108 -29.83 -7.82 3.05
CA VAL A 108 -29.46 -8.90 2.13
C VAL A 108 -29.57 -8.40 0.70
N LEU A 109 -28.45 -8.37 -0.01
CA LEU A 109 -28.32 -7.85 -1.36
C LEU A 109 -28.04 -9.00 -2.32
N ALA A 110 -28.86 -9.15 -3.36
CA ALA A 110 -28.64 -10.17 -4.37
C ALA A 110 -27.38 -9.90 -5.17
N GLY A 111 -27.12 -8.63 -5.50
CA GLY A 111 -25.90 -8.14 -6.13
C GLY A 111 -25.83 -6.64 -5.88
N ALA A 112 -24.65 -6.09 -5.68
CA ALA A 112 -24.52 -4.72 -5.20
C ALA A 112 -23.41 -3.97 -5.92
N ARG A 113 -23.80 -2.91 -6.62
CA ARG A 113 -22.87 -2.04 -7.35
C ARG A 113 -22.82 -0.67 -6.69
N PHE A 114 -21.62 -0.29 -6.31
CA PHE A 114 -21.26 0.99 -5.69
C PHE A 114 -19.99 1.55 -6.36
N ASP A 115 -19.69 1.14 -7.59
CA ASP A 115 -18.59 1.70 -8.36
C ASP A 115 -18.75 3.22 -8.47
N ASP A 116 -17.68 3.97 -8.16
CA ASP A 116 -17.69 5.44 -8.14
C ASP A 116 -18.69 6.08 -7.15
N ALA A 117 -19.30 5.30 -6.24
CA ALA A 117 -20.23 5.83 -5.26
C ALA A 117 -19.54 6.68 -4.19
N ARG A 118 -20.22 7.74 -3.76
CA ARG A 118 -19.78 8.65 -2.69
C ARG A 118 -20.61 8.44 -1.45
N PHE A 119 -19.93 8.05 -0.39
CA PHE A 119 -20.49 7.88 0.94
C PHE A 119 -20.10 9.07 1.81
N LEU A 120 -21.06 9.96 2.03
CA LEU A 120 -20.91 11.14 2.89
C LEU A 120 -21.37 10.80 4.30
N GLY A 121 -20.58 11.21 5.29
CA GLY A 121 -20.85 10.87 6.69
C GLY A 121 -20.52 9.43 7.02
N THR A 122 -21.14 8.91 8.08
CA THR A 122 -20.89 7.54 8.55
C THR A 122 -21.64 6.54 7.70
N THR A 123 -20.97 5.48 7.26
CA THR A 123 -21.55 4.42 6.43
C THR A 123 -21.44 3.06 7.11
N SER A 124 -22.52 2.30 7.08
CA SER A 124 -22.61 0.98 7.70
C SER A 124 -23.16 -0.06 6.74
N PHE A 125 -22.40 -1.14 6.58
CA PHE A 125 -22.73 -2.43 5.98
C PHE A 125 -22.59 -3.55 7.02
N ALA A 126 -22.58 -3.22 8.32
CA ALA A 126 -22.35 -4.18 9.38
C ALA A 126 -23.38 -5.32 9.35
N GLY A 127 -22.94 -6.58 9.32
CA GLY A 127 -23.80 -7.76 9.21
C GLY A 127 -24.53 -7.89 7.87
N ALA A 128 -24.25 -7.06 6.87
CA ALA A 128 -24.87 -7.14 5.55
C ALA A 128 -24.42 -8.42 4.82
N ARG A 129 -25.30 -8.98 3.99
CA ARG A 129 -25.03 -10.20 3.21
C ARG A 129 -25.14 -9.91 1.72
N PHE A 130 -24.05 -10.09 1.01
CA PHE A 130 -23.96 -9.97 -0.45
C PHE A 130 -23.95 -11.37 -1.05
N ALA A 131 -25.05 -11.74 -1.71
CA ALA A 131 -25.24 -13.10 -2.24
C ALA A 131 -24.48 -13.34 -3.56
N ARG A 132 -24.28 -12.28 -4.34
CA ARG A 132 -23.40 -12.24 -5.53
C ARG A 132 -22.39 -11.12 -5.34
N ASP A 133 -21.72 -10.75 -6.43
CA ASP A 133 -20.63 -9.80 -6.43
C ASP A 133 -21.02 -8.45 -5.79
N ALA A 134 -20.08 -7.93 -5.02
CA ALA A 134 -20.17 -6.64 -4.36
C ALA A 134 -19.04 -5.73 -4.86
N ILE A 135 -19.41 -4.77 -5.70
CA ILE A 135 -18.46 -3.92 -6.40
C ILE A 135 -18.42 -2.55 -5.74
N PHE A 136 -17.29 -2.23 -5.12
CA PHE A 136 -16.95 -0.94 -4.49
C PHE A 136 -15.77 -0.26 -5.19
N ALA A 137 -15.50 -0.63 -6.45
CA ALA A 137 -14.38 -0.10 -7.20
C ALA A 137 -14.44 1.43 -7.25
N ARG A 138 -13.34 2.11 -6.90
CA ARG A 138 -13.26 3.59 -6.84
C ARG A 138 -14.28 4.27 -5.91
N ALA A 139 -14.97 3.53 -5.04
CA ALA A 139 -15.90 4.13 -4.07
C ALA A 139 -15.16 5.02 -3.06
N LEU A 140 -15.80 6.13 -2.66
CA LEU A 140 -15.24 7.13 -1.76
C LEU A 140 -16.02 7.21 -0.44
N PHE A 141 -15.38 6.79 0.66
CA PHE A 141 -15.89 6.87 2.01
C PHE A 141 -15.29 8.05 2.75
N HIS A 142 -16.08 9.10 2.97
CA HIS A 142 -15.62 10.32 3.65
C HIS A 142 -15.54 10.16 5.16
N GLY A 143 -16.55 9.53 5.77
CA GLY A 143 -16.59 9.25 7.20
C GLY A 143 -16.14 7.84 7.54
N ALA A 144 -16.55 7.36 8.71
CA ALA A 144 -16.28 5.98 9.13
C ALA A 144 -17.06 4.99 8.25
N ALA A 145 -16.39 3.94 7.78
CA ALA A 145 -16.98 2.87 6.99
C ALA A 145 -16.94 1.55 7.77
N ARG A 146 -18.11 0.96 8.03
CA ARG A 146 -18.26 -0.26 8.82
C ARG A 146 -18.74 -1.41 7.95
N PHE A 147 -17.96 -2.46 7.86
CA PHE A 147 -18.26 -3.74 7.23
C PHE A 147 -18.14 -4.89 8.26
N ASP A 148 -18.24 -4.57 9.55
CA ASP A 148 -18.15 -5.53 10.63
C ASP A 148 -19.14 -6.68 10.42
N GLU A 149 -18.67 -7.94 10.47
CA GLU A 149 -19.49 -9.14 10.24
C GLU A 149 -20.23 -9.16 8.89
N ALA A 150 -19.83 -8.34 7.91
CA ALA A 150 -20.38 -8.42 6.56
C ALA A 150 -19.97 -9.73 5.87
N HIS A 151 -20.88 -10.33 5.11
CA HIS A 151 -20.65 -11.57 4.39
C HIS A 151 -20.73 -11.34 2.89
N PHE A 152 -19.62 -11.59 2.20
CA PHE A 152 -19.51 -11.57 0.74
C PHE A 152 -19.46 -13.01 0.26
N ALA A 153 -20.55 -13.51 -0.33
CA ALA A 153 -20.63 -14.91 -0.77
C ALA A 153 -19.80 -15.16 -2.05
N ALA A 154 -19.76 -14.16 -2.94
CA ALA A 154 -18.97 -14.15 -4.16
C ALA A 154 -17.87 -13.08 -4.07
N ASP A 155 -17.47 -12.50 -5.20
CA ASP A 155 -16.33 -11.60 -5.26
C ASP A 155 -16.65 -10.22 -4.66
N ALA A 156 -15.70 -9.69 -3.90
CA ALA A 156 -15.78 -8.40 -3.25
C ALA A 156 -14.64 -7.50 -3.75
N VAL A 157 -15.00 -6.50 -4.56
CA VAL A 157 -14.03 -5.67 -5.28
C VAL A 157 -13.97 -4.28 -4.65
N PHE A 158 -12.88 -3.99 -3.94
CA PHE A 158 -12.55 -2.71 -3.33
C PHE A 158 -11.38 -2.00 -4.03
N GLY A 159 -10.99 -2.47 -5.22
CA GLY A 159 -9.90 -1.87 -6.01
C GLY A 159 -10.09 -0.36 -6.17
N ARG A 160 -9.04 0.41 -5.90
CA ARG A 160 -9.05 1.89 -5.93
C ARG A 160 -10.05 2.56 -4.99
N ALA A 161 -10.73 1.84 -4.09
CA ALA A 161 -11.59 2.45 -3.07
C ALA A 161 -10.77 3.38 -2.14
N ARG A 162 -11.44 4.39 -1.59
CA ARG A 162 -10.82 5.43 -0.74
C ARG A 162 -11.57 5.54 0.57
N PHE A 163 -10.87 5.23 1.67
CA PHE A 163 -11.38 5.34 3.02
C PHE A 163 -10.68 6.51 3.72
N ARG A 164 -11.36 7.66 3.83
CA ARG A 164 -10.81 8.86 4.48
C ARG A 164 -10.91 8.79 5.99
N GLY A 165 -12.00 8.22 6.50
CA GLY A 165 -12.19 7.92 7.91
C GLY A 165 -11.71 6.51 8.28
N PRO A 166 -11.97 6.09 9.53
CA PRO A 166 -11.72 4.71 9.97
C PRO A 166 -12.53 3.70 9.15
N ALA A 167 -11.92 2.58 8.78
CA ALA A 167 -12.57 1.48 8.08
C ALA A 167 -12.49 0.19 8.91
N SER A 168 -13.62 -0.45 9.16
CA SER A 168 -13.66 -1.73 9.87
C SER A 168 -14.27 -2.81 8.98
N PHE A 169 -13.61 -3.96 8.91
CA PHE A 169 -14.01 -5.23 8.32
C PHE A 169 -13.90 -6.34 9.39
N ALA A 170 -14.02 -5.97 10.67
CA ALA A 170 -13.83 -6.92 11.76
C ALA A 170 -14.86 -8.05 11.67
N GLY A 171 -14.40 -9.30 11.68
CA GLY A 171 -15.26 -10.47 11.52
C GLY A 171 -15.92 -10.62 10.15
N ALA A 172 -15.60 -9.78 9.15
CA ALA A 172 -16.14 -9.92 7.81
C ALA A 172 -15.71 -11.25 7.17
N ALA A 173 -16.58 -11.84 6.37
CA ALA A 173 -16.32 -13.10 5.68
C ALA A 173 -16.36 -12.91 4.16
N PHE A 174 -15.29 -13.30 3.48
CA PHE A 174 -15.13 -13.27 2.03
C PHE A 174 -15.09 -14.70 1.52
N GLY A 175 -16.15 -15.12 0.84
CA GLY A 175 -16.32 -16.45 0.26
C GLY A 175 -15.59 -16.61 -1.08
N GLY A 176 -15.64 -15.57 -1.93
CA GLY A 176 -14.89 -15.47 -3.19
C GLY A 176 -13.62 -14.65 -3.05
N LEU A 177 -13.20 -14.01 -4.15
CA LEU A 177 -12.05 -13.11 -4.19
C LEU A 177 -12.30 -11.85 -3.34
N ALA A 178 -11.37 -11.54 -2.46
CA ALA A 178 -11.31 -10.27 -1.75
C ALA A 178 -10.25 -9.37 -2.39
N TRP A 179 -10.68 -8.47 -3.27
CA TRP A 179 -9.78 -7.63 -4.05
C TRP A 179 -9.69 -6.22 -3.48
N PHE A 180 -8.59 -5.93 -2.77
CA PHE A 180 -8.22 -4.60 -2.29
C PHE A 180 -7.04 -3.98 -3.05
N GLY A 181 -6.29 -4.77 -3.83
CA GLY A 181 -5.10 -4.33 -4.55
C GLY A 181 -5.31 -3.81 -5.98
N ARG A 182 -4.25 -3.85 -6.79
CA ARG A 182 -4.28 -3.67 -8.26
C ARG A 182 -4.13 -5.04 -8.94
N GLY A 183 -4.90 -5.30 -9.99
CA GLY A 183 -4.66 -6.43 -10.89
C GLY A 183 -3.51 -6.08 -11.81
N GLU A 184 -2.46 -6.88 -11.84
CA GLU A 184 -1.51 -6.80 -12.95
C GLU A 184 -2.23 -7.35 -14.18
N GLU A 185 -2.19 -6.59 -15.29
CA GLU A 185 -2.61 -7.06 -16.60
C GLU A 185 -1.67 -8.21 -17.02
N GLU A 186 -2.02 -9.42 -16.63
CA GLU A 186 -1.65 -10.67 -17.29
C GLU A 186 -2.70 -11.75 -16.96
N PHE A 187 -3.98 -11.37 -16.98
CA PHE A 187 -5.05 -12.35 -17.16
C PHE A 187 -5.35 -12.43 -18.64
N TRP A 188 -4.91 -13.52 -19.25
CA TRP A 188 -5.11 -13.91 -20.64
C TRP A 188 -6.52 -13.55 -21.11
N GLU A 189 -6.62 -12.91 -22.29
CA GLU A 189 -7.80 -12.32 -22.93
C GLU A 189 -8.99 -13.28 -23.21
N ASP A 190 -9.02 -14.47 -22.60
CA ASP A 190 -9.99 -15.53 -22.90
C ASP A 190 -10.89 -15.94 -21.70
N ASP A 191 -10.94 -15.19 -20.59
CA ASP A 191 -11.87 -15.46 -19.47
C ASP A 191 -13.22 -14.75 -19.65
N PRO A 192 -14.37 -15.49 -19.73
CA PRO A 192 -15.72 -14.91 -19.81
C PRO A 192 -16.10 -13.97 -18.64
N ALA A 193 -15.35 -13.96 -17.54
CA ALA A 193 -15.50 -12.99 -16.46
C ALA A 193 -15.10 -11.57 -16.89
N TRP A 194 -14.17 -11.42 -17.84
CA TRP A 194 -13.74 -10.11 -18.36
C TRP A 194 -14.80 -9.45 -19.24
N ASP A 195 -15.52 -10.22 -20.06
CA ASP A 195 -16.67 -9.70 -20.82
C ASP A 195 -17.73 -9.07 -19.90
N THR A 196 -17.89 -9.64 -18.69
CA THR A 196 -18.83 -9.13 -17.67
C THR A 196 -18.36 -7.82 -17.03
N ILE A 197 -17.04 -7.55 -17.02
CA ILE A 197 -16.42 -6.34 -16.45
C ILE A 197 -16.28 -5.23 -17.50
N GLU A 198 -16.00 -5.55 -18.77
CA GLU A 198 -15.94 -4.57 -19.86
C GLU A 198 -17.32 -4.06 -20.31
N GLU A 199 -18.36 -4.90 -20.28
CA GLU A 199 -19.73 -4.49 -20.60
C GLU A 199 -20.30 -3.47 -19.60
N VAL A 200 -19.65 -3.36 -18.44
CA VAL A 200 -19.79 -2.20 -17.55
C VAL A 200 -19.08 -1.02 -18.19
N ARG A 201 -19.72 -0.36 -19.15
CA ARG A 201 -19.22 0.94 -19.65
C ARG A 201 -18.98 1.87 -18.46
N PRO A 202 -17.73 2.24 -18.14
CA PRO A 202 -17.49 3.37 -17.27
C PRO A 202 -18.15 4.58 -17.93
N ALA A 203 -18.73 5.47 -17.13
CA ALA A 203 -19.08 6.80 -17.63
C ALA A 203 -17.84 7.40 -18.33
N GLU A 204 -18.06 8.29 -19.32
CA GLU A 204 -16.97 9.12 -19.83
C GLU A 204 -16.19 9.73 -18.64
N TRP A 205 -14.87 9.82 -18.80
CA TRP A 205 -13.90 10.28 -17.82
C TRP A 205 -14.15 11.77 -17.44
N ASP A 206 -15.24 12.01 -16.72
CA ASP A 206 -15.34 13.07 -15.73
C ASP A 206 -14.96 12.38 -14.41
N GLU A 207 -13.85 12.77 -13.79
CA GLU A 207 -13.53 12.38 -12.42
C GLU A 207 -14.15 13.43 -11.49
N PRO A 208 -15.40 13.26 -11.02
CA PRO A 208 -16.11 14.36 -10.39
C PRO A 208 -15.53 14.75 -9.00
N ASN A 209 -14.44 14.10 -8.56
CA ASN A 209 -13.75 14.31 -7.27
C ASN A 209 -12.37 14.98 -7.42
N GLU A 210 -11.90 15.28 -8.64
CA GLU A 210 -10.57 15.90 -8.88
C GLU A 210 -10.40 17.24 -8.14
N ASP A 211 -11.51 17.95 -7.91
CA ASP A 211 -11.57 19.22 -7.19
C ASP A 211 -11.59 19.12 -5.64
N ASP A 212 -11.47 17.91 -5.06
CA ASP A 212 -11.47 17.73 -3.60
C ASP A 212 -10.16 18.30 -2.98
N PRO A 213 -10.19 19.24 -2.02
CA PRO A 213 -8.97 19.86 -1.47
C PRO A 213 -8.09 18.93 -0.59
N GLY A 214 -8.54 17.69 -0.32
CA GLY A 214 -7.67 16.63 0.20
C GLY A 214 -7.48 15.46 -0.77
N TRP A 215 -7.83 15.65 -2.04
CA TRP A 215 -7.10 15.10 -3.17
C TRP A 215 -5.65 15.55 -3.05
N PRO A 216 -4.64 14.69 -3.19
CA PRO A 216 -3.32 15.22 -3.51
C PRO A 216 -3.50 15.99 -4.81
N VAL A 217 -3.27 17.31 -4.78
CA VAL A 217 -3.38 18.23 -5.92
C VAL A 217 -2.93 17.51 -7.18
N ALA A 218 -3.86 17.23 -8.10
CA ALA A 218 -3.46 16.98 -9.47
C ALA A 218 -2.67 18.22 -9.88
N VAL A 219 -1.42 18.02 -10.28
CA VAL A 219 -0.72 19.07 -11.01
C VAL A 219 -1.65 19.44 -12.18
N LEU A 220 -2.06 20.70 -12.17
CA LEU A 220 -2.99 21.30 -13.12
C LEU A 220 -2.62 20.95 -14.57
N MET A 221 -3.60 20.37 -15.28
CA MET A 221 -4.04 20.71 -16.64
C MET A 221 -2.96 21.09 -17.67
N GLY A 222 -2.85 20.25 -18.71
CA GLY A 222 -2.22 20.65 -19.96
C GLY A 222 -2.20 19.54 -21.00
N ASP A 223 -1.48 18.45 -20.73
CA ASP A 223 -1.12 17.48 -21.78
C ASP A 223 -1.05 16.02 -21.26
N TYR A 224 -1.66 15.70 -20.12
CA TYR A 224 -1.52 14.39 -19.50
C TYR A 224 -2.85 13.96 -18.89
N GLN A 225 -3.65 13.18 -19.63
CA GLN A 225 -4.56 12.13 -19.14
C GLN A 225 -5.10 11.32 -20.35
N GLU A 226 -4.25 10.53 -21.00
CA GLU A 226 -4.72 9.37 -21.77
C GLU A 226 -4.59 8.13 -20.87
N TRP A 227 -5.69 7.74 -20.21
CA TRP A 227 -6.04 6.41 -19.66
C TRP A 227 -4.98 5.54 -18.95
N THR A 228 -3.79 6.06 -18.64
CA THR A 228 -2.63 5.26 -18.25
C THR A 228 -1.78 5.88 -17.11
N GLU A 229 -2.38 6.68 -16.23
CA GLU A 229 -1.70 7.28 -15.07
C GLU A 229 -2.54 7.10 -13.78
N GLY A 230 -2.24 6.07 -12.96
CA GLY A 230 -2.83 5.94 -11.62
C GLY A 230 -2.70 4.56 -10.95
N GLY A 231 -1.50 4.20 -10.50
CA GLY A 231 -1.15 2.87 -9.97
C GLY A 231 -1.48 2.55 -8.51
N ASP A 232 -2.71 2.78 -8.01
CA ASP A 232 -3.06 2.55 -6.59
C ASP A 232 -4.16 1.50 -6.37
N GLY A 233 -3.95 0.57 -5.43
CA GLY A 233 -5.02 -0.25 -4.86
C GLY A 233 -5.96 0.57 -3.96
N ALA A 234 -6.71 -0.08 -3.08
CA ALA A 234 -7.50 0.58 -2.04
C ALA A 234 -6.60 1.41 -1.12
N ARG A 235 -7.07 2.58 -0.68
CA ARG A 235 -6.34 3.49 0.20
C ARG A 235 -7.11 3.73 1.48
N PHE A 236 -6.47 3.46 2.60
CA PHE A 236 -6.96 3.70 3.95
C PHE A 236 -6.17 4.85 4.57
N VAL A 237 -6.79 6.01 4.74
CA VAL A 237 -6.15 7.16 5.39
C VAL A 237 -6.23 7.01 6.91
N GLY A 238 -7.40 6.64 7.42
CA GLY A 238 -7.61 6.32 8.84
C GLY A 238 -7.30 4.87 9.18
N PRO A 239 -7.45 4.48 10.47
CA PRO A 239 -7.22 3.11 10.90
C PRO A 239 -8.08 2.10 10.13
N ALA A 240 -7.48 0.97 9.76
CA ALA A 240 -8.14 -0.14 9.09
C ALA A 240 -8.13 -1.38 10.00
N SER A 241 -9.27 -2.05 10.16
CA SER A 241 -9.31 -3.32 10.90
C SER A 241 -9.92 -4.42 10.06
N PHE A 242 -9.19 -5.51 9.93
CA PHE A 242 -9.57 -6.82 9.42
C PHE A 242 -9.48 -7.86 10.55
N HIS A 243 -9.62 -7.41 11.81
CA HIS A 243 -9.54 -8.29 12.97
C HIS A 243 -10.56 -9.43 12.86
N ARG A 244 -10.10 -10.67 12.91
CA ARG A 244 -10.92 -11.89 12.75
C ARG A 244 -11.69 -11.97 11.43
N ALA A 245 -11.28 -11.21 10.41
CA ALA A 245 -11.82 -11.37 9.07
C ALA A 245 -11.46 -12.76 8.52
N ARG A 246 -12.35 -13.36 7.73
CA ARG A 246 -12.16 -14.67 7.09
C ARG A 246 -12.12 -14.51 5.60
N PHE A 247 -11.02 -14.90 4.97
CA PHE A 247 -10.84 -14.94 3.53
C PHE A 247 -10.80 -16.41 3.10
N ALA A 248 -11.91 -16.94 2.59
CA ALA A 248 -11.98 -18.30 2.06
C ALA A 248 -11.35 -18.42 0.67
N GLY A 249 -11.61 -17.45 -0.19
CA GLY A 249 -10.94 -17.30 -1.48
C GLY A 249 -9.63 -16.50 -1.39
N PRO A 250 -9.07 -16.11 -2.55
CA PRO A 250 -7.87 -15.29 -2.61
C PRO A 250 -8.06 -13.92 -1.96
N ALA A 251 -7.02 -13.43 -1.29
CA ALA A 251 -6.99 -12.14 -0.63
C ALA A 251 -5.89 -11.25 -1.23
N TRP A 252 -6.32 -10.32 -2.07
CA TRP A 252 -5.42 -9.50 -2.88
C TRP A 252 -5.30 -8.09 -2.31
N PHE A 253 -4.20 -7.80 -1.60
CA PHE A 253 -3.89 -6.48 -1.03
C PHE A 253 -2.67 -5.82 -1.71
N TYR A 254 -2.20 -6.37 -2.83
CA TYR A 254 -1.04 -5.82 -3.54
C TYR A 254 -1.27 -4.36 -3.98
N LYS A 255 -0.38 -3.45 -3.58
CA LYS A 255 -0.52 -1.99 -3.75
C LYS A 255 -1.74 -1.36 -3.04
N ALA A 256 -2.42 -2.08 -2.15
CA ALA A 256 -3.27 -1.44 -1.15
C ALA A 256 -2.39 -0.62 -0.20
N ARG A 257 -2.91 0.48 0.34
CA ARG A 257 -2.15 1.45 1.13
C ARG A 257 -2.83 1.72 2.46
N PHE A 258 -2.08 1.60 3.54
CA PHE A 258 -2.52 1.90 4.91
C PHE A 258 -1.73 3.10 5.45
N GLY A 259 -2.39 4.24 5.60
CA GLY A 259 -1.82 5.49 6.13
C GLY A 259 -1.91 5.63 7.65
N ALA A 260 -2.57 4.68 8.31
CA ALA A 260 -2.63 4.54 9.76
C ALA A 260 -2.56 3.05 10.13
N GLU A 261 -2.79 2.73 11.40
CA GLU A 261 -2.78 1.35 11.92
C GLU A 261 -3.70 0.44 11.11
N ALA A 262 -3.18 -0.73 10.74
CA ALA A 262 -3.90 -1.76 10.00
C ALA A 262 -3.80 -3.10 10.73
N THR A 263 -4.92 -3.58 11.29
CA THR A 263 -4.93 -4.81 12.11
C THR A 263 -5.59 -5.96 11.36
N PHE A 264 -4.92 -7.09 11.29
CA PHE A 264 -5.40 -8.37 10.76
C PHE A 264 -5.39 -9.44 11.86
N GLY A 265 -5.36 -9.02 13.13
CA GLY A 265 -5.22 -9.96 14.23
C GLY A 265 -6.34 -10.99 14.27
N GLY A 266 -6.01 -12.27 14.41
CA GLY A 266 -6.98 -13.37 14.38
C GLY A 266 -7.65 -13.60 13.01
N ALA A 267 -7.22 -12.91 11.95
CA ALA A 267 -7.75 -13.14 10.61
C ALA A 267 -7.41 -14.55 10.11
N TRP A 268 -8.20 -15.08 9.19
CA TRP A 268 -7.99 -16.40 8.61
C TRP A 268 -7.91 -16.31 7.10
N PHE A 269 -6.88 -16.91 6.52
CA PHE A 269 -6.63 -16.95 5.08
C PHE A 269 -6.67 -18.40 4.57
N GLY A 270 -7.64 -18.71 3.72
CA GLY A 270 -7.87 -20.01 3.11
C GLY A 270 -7.29 -20.16 1.70
N GLY A 271 -7.02 -19.04 1.02
CA GLY A 271 -6.47 -19.01 -0.34
C GLY A 271 -5.16 -18.22 -0.45
N PRO A 272 -4.72 -17.93 -1.68
CA PRO A 272 -3.53 -17.12 -1.97
C PRO A 272 -3.64 -15.73 -1.35
N VAL A 273 -2.53 -15.22 -0.80
CA VAL A 273 -2.48 -13.91 -0.12
C VAL A 273 -1.34 -13.06 -0.66
N HIS A 274 -1.70 -11.87 -1.12
CA HIS A 274 -0.74 -10.84 -1.52
C HIS A 274 -0.87 -9.64 -0.59
N LEU A 275 -0.16 -9.68 0.54
CA LEU A 275 -0.17 -8.62 1.56
C LEU A 275 1.27 -8.20 1.85
N ASP A 276 1.81 -7.28 1.08
CA ASP A 276 3.23 -6.88 1.13
C ASP A 276 3.50 -5.65 2.03
N GLN A 277 2.48 -5.20 2.77
CA GLN A 277 2.49 -3.96 3.53
C GLN A 277 3.06 -4.18 4.94
N PRO A 278 4.18 -3.55 5.31
CA PRO A 278 4.99 -3.89 6.49
C PRO A 278 4.40 -3.44 7.83
N ALA A 279 3.40 -2.54 7.81
CA ALA A 279 2.83 -1.93 9.01
C ALA A 279 1.56 -2.64 9.53
N VAL A 280 1.26 -3.85 9.03
CA VAL A 280 0.06 -4.58 9.46
C VAL A 280 0.37 -5.52 10.64
N ASP A 281 -0.57 -5.58 11.59
CA ASP A 281 -0.52 -6.52 12.70
C ASP A 281 -1.27 -7.82 12.34
N LEU A 282 -0.57 -8.94 12.20
CA LEU A 282 -1.13 -10.26 11.93
C LEU A 282 -1.20 -11.15 13.19
N THR A 283 -1.21 -10.57 14.40
CA THR A 283 -1.17 -11.36 15.65
C THR A 283 -2.33 -12.35 15.70
N ASP A 284 -2.04 -13.62 15.98
CA ASP A 284 -3.01 -14.73 15.99
C ASP A 284 -3.68 -15.02 14.64
N ALA A 285 -3.26 -14.38 13.54
CA ALA A 285 -3.77 -14.70 12.22
C ALA A 285 -3.34 -16.11 11.80
N ARG A 286 -4.18 -16.77 11.01
CA ARG A 286 -4.01 -18.16 10.60
C ARG A 286 -4.08 -18.26 9.09
N TRP A 287 -3.33 -19.20 8.55
CA TRP A 287 -3.30 -19.50 7.13
C TRP A 287 -3.44 -21.00 6.93
N ALA A 288 -4.36 -21.42 6.07
CA ALA A 288 -4.68 -22.83 5.85
C ALA A 288 -3.60 -23.61 5.06
N GLY A 289 -2.60 -22.91 4.51
CA GLY A 289 -1.66 -23.48 3.54
C GLY A 289 -2.23 -23.45 2.12
N SER A 290 -1.42 -23.17 1.10
CA SER A 290 -1.79 -23.40 -0.31
C SER A 290 -1.33 -24.79 -0.74
N ALA A 291 -2.12 -25.44 -1.60
CA ALA A 291 -1.73 -26.71 -2.21
C ALA A 291 -0.69 -26.53 -3.33
N ASP A 292 -0.55 -25.30 -3.83
CA ASP A 292 0.30 -24.92 -4.96
C ASP A 292 1.42 -23.96 -4.53
N ASP A 293 2.58 -24.02 -5.21
CA ASP A 293 3.76 -23.14 -5.10
C ASP A 293 3.47 -21.68 -5.55
N GLU A 294 2.26 -21.15 -5.29
CA GLU A 294 1.91 -19.77 -5.58
C GLU A 294 2.61 -18.81 -4.59
N PRO A 295 3.09 -17.64 -5.04
CA PRO A 295 3.90 -16.76 -4.21
C PRO A 295 3.09 -16.16 -3.06
N MET A 296 3.32 -16.65 -1.84
CA MET A 296 2.87 -15.97 -0.63
C MET A 296 3.77 -14.76 -0.35
N CYS A 297 3.15 -13.58 -0.24
CA CYS A 297 3.82 -12.37 0.23
C CYS A 297 3.21 -11.97 1.57
N TRP A 298 3.88 -12.33 2.66
CA TRP A 298 3.56 -11.81 3.99
C TRP A 298 4.27 -10.47 4.23
N PRO A 299 3.68 -9.60 5.05
CA PRO A 299 4.35 -8.43 5.60
C PRO A 299 5.64 -8.82 6.31
N LEU A 300 6.66 -7.97 6.19
CA LEU A 300 7.92 -8.22 6.86
C LEU A 300 7.74 -8.38 8.39
N GLY A 301 8.48 -9.31 8.96
CA GLY A 301 8.42 -9.62 10.38
C GLY A 301 7.34 -10.63 10.72
N TRP A 302 6.70 -11.23 9.70
CA TRP A 302 5.78 -12.34 9.84
C TRP A 302 6.26 -13.55 9.06
N THR A 303 6.13 -14.72 9.67
CA THR A 303 6.36 -16.02 9.06
C THR A 303 5.23 -16.96 9.45
N SER A 304 5.09 -18.06 8.73
CA SER A 304 4.16 -19.13 9.07
C SER A 304 4.91 -20.21 9.85
N GLU A 305 4.47 -20.51 11.06
CA GLU A 305 4.86 -21.74 11.77
C GLU A 305 3.72 -22.74 11.68
N LEU A 306 4.04 -24.01 11.41
CA LEU A 306 3.08 -25.10 11.52
C LEU A 306 2.51 -25.07 12.95
N GLY A 307 1.19 -24.86 13.06
CA GLY A 307 0.52 -24.92 14.34
C GLY A 307 0.72 -26.30 14.99
N PRO A 308 0.69 -26.40 16.33
CA PRO A 308 0.69 -27.72 16.96
C PRO A 308 -0.44 -28.57 16.36
N ASP A 309 -0.16 -29.85 16.14
CA ASP A 309 -1.12 -30.89 15.72
C ASP A 309 -2.20 -31.11 16.81
N ASP A 310 -2.92 -30.06 17.20
CA ASP A 310 -3.96 -30.11 18.20
C ASP A 310 -5.30 -30.24 17.50
N ALA A 311 -5.72 -31.49 17.38
CA ALA A 311 -7.06 -31.93 16.98
C ALA A 311 -8.17 -31.52 17.98
N ASN A 312 -8.13 -30.30 18.52
CA ASN A 312 -9.11 -29.80 19.47
C ASN A 312 -9.32 -28.29 19.25
N GLU A 313 -10.25 -27.93 18.37
CA GLU A 313 -10.82 -26.58 18.36
C GLU A 313 -11.51 -26.32 19.71
N PRO A 314 -11.32 -25.15 20.34
CA PRO A 314 -12.23 -24.71 21.39
C PRO A 314 -13.56 -24.31 20.73
N ASP A 315 -14.65 -24.97 21.13
CA ASP A 315 -16.03 -24.67 20.72
C ASP A 315 -16.29 -23.15 20.74
N GLY A 316 -16.33 -22.52 19.57
CA GLY A 316 -16.80 -21.15 19.41
C GLY A 316 -18.31 -21.06 19.67
N PRO A 317 -18.84 -19.90 20.11
CA PRO A 317 -20.25 -19.78 20.44
C PRO A 317 -21.11 -20.07 19.21
N GLN A 318 -22.00 -21.06 19.34
CA GLN A 318 -22.95 -21.47 18.32
C GLN A 318 -23.93 -20.34 18.01
N GLY A 319 -23.65 -19.57 16.95
CA GLY A 319 -24.64 -18.71 16.32
C GLY A 319 -25.75 -19.53 15.65
N PRO A 320 -26.97 -19.00 15.50
CA PRO A 320 -28.11 -19.77 15.02
C PRO A 320 -27.93 -20.17 13.55
N SER A 321 -27.71 -21.47 13.34
CA SER A 321 -28.11 -22.31 12.20
C SER A 321 -28.32 -21.61 10.85
N GLY A 322 -27.40 -21.79 9.89
CA GLY A 322 -27.72 -21.60 8.47
C GLY A 322 -26.59 -21.53 7.45
N ALA A 323 -25.33 -21.38 7.84
CA ALA A 323 -24.20 -21.43 6.92
C ALA A 323 -22.96 -21.96 7.64
N GLN A 324 -22.85 -23.27 7.76
CA GLN A 324 -21.58 -23.93 8.08
C GLN A 324 -20.74 -23.89 6.81
N GLY A 325 -19.86 -22.90 6.68
CA GLY A 325 -18.69 -23.02 5.82
C GLY A 325 -17.86 -24.24 6.26
N PRO A 326 -17.02 -24.81 5.37
CA PRO A 326 -16.22 -25.97 5.71
C PRO A 326 -15.41 -25.70 6.98
N ALA A 327 -15.39 -26.68 7.90
CA ALA A 327 -14.54 -26.64 9.08
C ALA A 327 -13.09 -26.36 8.65
N ALA A 328 -12.39 -25.49 9.37
CA ALA A 328 -10.99 -25.22 9.10
C ALA A 328 -10.23 -26.56 9.11
N PRO A 329 -9.56 -26.96 8.02
CA PRO A 329 -8.80 -28.20 8.04
C PRO A 329 -7.72 -28.10 9.13
N GLY A 330 -7.60 -29.14 9.96
CA GLY A 330 -6.49 -29.27 10.89
C GLY A 330 -5.18 -29.21 10.11
N GLY A 331 -4.26 -28.34 10.55
CA GLY A 331 -3.01 -28.06 9.85
C GLY A 331 -2.78 -26.60 9.44
N ALA A 332 -3.72 -25.69 9.74
CA ALA A 332 -3.51 -24.26 9.47
C ALA A 332 -2.29 -23.71 10.25
N ALA A 333 -1.32 -23.16 9.53
CA ALA A 333 -0.18 -22.47 10.10
C ALA A 333 -0.62 -21.20 10.83
N VAL A 334 0.01 -20.93 11.97
CA VAL A 334 -0.18 -19.68 12.69
C VAL A 334 0.85 -18.70 12.15
N LEU A 335 0.40 -17.50 11.79
CA LEU A 335 1.29 -16.41 11.46
C LEU A 335 1.87 -15.87 12.75
N VAL A 336 3.19 -16.01 12.87
CA VAL A 336 3.94 -15.59 14.04
C VAL A 336 4.95 -14.52 13.65
N PRO A 337 5.31 -13.64 14.58
CA PRO A 337 6.39 -12.70 14.34
C PRO A 337 7.68 -13.45 14.07
N ASP A 338 8.39 -13.11 12.99
CA ASP A 338 9.70 -13.67 12.69
C ASP A 338 10.70 -13.30 13.80
N GLY A 339 10.95 -14.23 14.72
CA GLY A 339 11.80 -14.03 15.89
C GLY A 339 13.24 -13.59 15.57
N SER A 340 13.69 -13.69 14.31
CA SER A 340 15.00 -13.19 13.89
C SER A 340 15.07 -11.65 13.77
N VAL A 341 13.92 -10.97 13.60
CA VAL A 341 13.83 -9.50 13.42
C VAL A 341 12.64 -8.83 14.15
N ALA A 342 11.72 -9.62 14.73
CA ALA A 342 10.42 -9.22 15.28
C ALA A 342 10.43 -8.10 16.34
N PRO A 343 11.38 -8.01 17.28
CA PRO A 343 11.38 -6.92 18.26
C PRO A 343 11.59 -5.55 17.63
N TYR A 344 12.19 -5.49 16.44
CA TYR A 344 12.72 -4.26 15.84
C TYR A 344 11.90 -3.80 14.63
N ALA A 345 11.34 -4.73 13.86
CA ALA A 345 10.38 -4.42 12.79
C ALA A 345 9.08 -3.81 13.35
N ARG A 346 8.58 -4.31 14.49
CA ARG A 346 7.42 -3.74 15.19
C ARG A 346 7.66 -2.29 15.66
N GLN A 347 8.89 -1.97 16.06
CA GLN A 347 9.23 -0.61 16.47
C GLN A 347 9.10 0.38 15.31
N LEU A 348 9.33 -0.04 14.06
CA LEU A 348 9.14 0.82 12.87
C LEU A 348 7.67 1.11 12.57
N ALA A 349 6.75 0.32 13.09
CA ALA A 349 5.31 0.52 12.98
C ALA A 349 4.70 1.29 14.18
N ASP A 350 5.51 1.65 15.17
CA ASP A 350 5.04 2.34 16.39
C ASP A 350 4.59 3.78 16.09
N GLY A 351 3.52 4.23 16.75
CA GLY A 351 3.02 5.60 16.61
C GLY A 351 3.98 6.66 17.17
N ASP A 352 4.86 6.29 18.10
CA ASP A 352 5.88 7.17 18.65
C ASP A 352 7.10 7.25 17.72
N PRO A 353 7.44 8.45 17.19
CA PRO A 353 8.61 8.62 16.34
C PRO A 353 9.94 8.29 17.03
N GLU A 354 10.05 8.42 18.36
CA GLU A 354 11.27 8.05 19.08
C GLU A 354 11.43 6.52 19.16
N VAL A 355 10.34 5.77 19.29
CA VAL A 355 10.37 4.30 19.22
C VAL A 355 10.82 3.85 17.83
N ARG A 356 10.27 4.45 16.77
CA ARG A 356 10.70 4.16 15.39
C ARG A 356 12.17 4.51 15.15
N ARG A 357 12.68 5.61 15.73
CA ARG A 357 14.10 5.99 15.65
C ARG A 357 15.00 4.96 16.34
N VAL A 358 14.61 4.47 17.51
CA VAL A 358 15.33 3.39 18.20
C VAL A 358 15.31 2.12 17.34
N GLY A 359 14.16 1.76 16.77
CA GLY A 359 14.00 0.62 15.87
C GLY A 359 14.96 0.65 14.69
N LEU A 360 15.06 1.79 13.99
CA LEU A 360 16.00 1.96 12.86
C LEU A 360 17.46 1.74 13.29
N ARG A 361 17.88 2.35 14.40
CA ARG A 361 19.25 2.18 14.91
C ARG A 361 19.54 0.72 15.24
N VAL A 362 18.65 0.06 15.96
CA VAL A 362 18.85 -1.34 16.37
C VAL A 362 18.86 -2.29 15.17
N LEU A 363 18.02 -2.05 14.15
CA LEU A 363 18.07 -2.79 12.90
C LEU A 363 19.43 -2.64 12.20
N GLY A 364 19.98 -1.42 12.15
CA GLY A 364 21.32 -1.16 11.61
C GLY A 364 22.41 -1.94 12.36
N GLU A 365 22.41 -1.87 13.70
CA GLU A 365 23.35 -2.60 14.56
C GLU A 365 23.21 -4.13 14.40
N LEU A 366 21.99 -4.63 14.24
CA LEU A 366 21.71 -6.04 14.00
C LEU A 366 22.29 -6.52 12.67
N GLY A 367 22.07 -5.78 11.58
CA GLY A 367 22.61 -6.12 10.26
C GLY A 367 24.15 -6.04 10.21
N ASP A 368 24.76 -5.19 11.05
CA ASP A 368 26.21 -5.16 11.21
C ASP A 368 26.75 -6.39 11.89
N ALA A 369 26.11 -6.77 13.00
CA ALA A 369 26.53 -7.91 13.81
C ALA A 369 26.25 -9.24 13.12
N ARG A 370 25.20 -9.32 12.28
CA ARG A 370 24.70 -10.56 11.66
C ARG A 370 24.55 -10.40 10.15
N PRO A 371 25.61 -10.72 9.38
CA PRO A 371 25.57 -10.65 7.92
C PRO A 371 24.40 -11.39 7.26
N GLU A 372 24.00 -12.51 7.85
CA GLU A 372 22.88 -13.34 7.40
C GLU A 372 21.50 -12.66 7.52
N LEU A 373 21.39 -11.56 8.29
CA LEU A 373 20.15 -10.81 8.45
C LEU A 373 20.10 -9.52 7.61
N ARG A 374 21.17 -9.16 6.90
CA ARG A 374 21.29 -7.84 6.23
C ARG A 374 20.17 -7.58 5.24
N GLN A 375 19.84 -8.54 4.37
CA GLN A 375 18.74 -8.35 3.42
C GLN A 375 17.41 -8.13 4.15
N ARG A 376 17.13 -8.89 5.21
CA ARG A 376 15.92 -8.71 6.03
C ARG A 376 15.86 -7.33 6.68
N VAL A 377 16.99 -6.79 7.11
CA VAL A 377 17.08 -5.42 7.62
C VAL A 377 16.82 -4.40 6.51
N VAL A 378 17.42 -4.59 5.33
CA VAL A 378 17.19 -3.73 4.17
C VAL A 378 15.70 -3.71 3.80
N ASP A 379 15.07 -4.88 3.73
CA ASP A 379 13.65 -5.04 3.46
C ASP A 379 12.78 -4.31 4.50
N ALA A 380 13.20 -4.29 5.78
CA ALA A 380 12.51 -3.56 6.85
C ALA A 380 12.50 -2.07 6.64
N VAL A 381 13.67 -1.53 6.34
CA VAL A 381 13.83 -0.10 6.16
C VAL A 381 13.15 0.33 4.85
N CYS A 382 13.26 -0.45 3.78
CA CYS A 382 12.52 -0.26 2.54
C CYS A 382 11.01 -0.30 2.77
N GLY A 383 10.52 -1.26 3.57
CA GLY A 383 9.13 -1.34 3.97
C GLY A 383 8.64 -0.07 4.69
N TYR A 384 9.38 0.40 5.70
CA TYR A 384 9.05 1.64 6.39
C TYR A 384 8.99 2.85 5.43
N LEU A 385 9.91 2.93 4.47
CA LEU A 385 9.92 4.01 3.46
C LEU A 385 8.74 3.93 2.47
N ARG A 386 8.20 2.74 2.20
CA ARG A 386 7.01 2.53 1.37
C ARG A 386 5.70 2.91 2.06
N ALA A 387 5.68 3.06 3.40
CA ALA A 387 4.48 3.52 4.10
C ALA A 387 4.09 4.93 3.59
N PRO A 388 2.81 5.19 3.28
CA PRO A 388 2.39 6.47 2.72
C PRO A 388 2.46 7.58 3.77
N LEU A 389 2.84 8.79 3.34
CA LEU A 389 2.77 9.98 4.18
C LEU A 389 1.36 10.61 4.07
N PRO A 390 0.68 10.89 5.19
CA PRO A 390 -0.66 11.50 5.17
C PRO A 390 -0.62 13.02 4.91
N PHE A 391 0.54 13.56 4.50
CA PHE A 391 0.78 14.97 4.23
C PHE A 391 1.85 15.13 3.13
N PRO A 392 1.84 16.27 2.40
CA PRO A 392 2.87 16.55 1.40
C PRO A 392 4.21 16.85 2.08
N VAL A 393 5.31 16.36 1.49
CA VAL A 393 6.68 16.61 2.00
C VAL A 393 7.27 17.96 1.55
N THR A 394 6.53 18.68 0.70
CA THR A 394 6.89 20.00 0.16
C THR A 394 6.08 21.10 0.85
N GLY A 395 6.71 22.27 1.08
CA GLY A 395 6.04 23.43 1.69
C GLY A 395 6.28 23.56 3.20
N GLU A 396 5.43 24.34 3.88
CA GLU A 396 5.52 24.53 5.32
C GLU A 396 5.03 23.29 6.07
N LEU A 397 5.94 22.64 6.81
CA LEU A 397 5.65 21.47 7.63
C LEU A 397 5.48 21.87 9.08
N THR A 398 4.51 21.26 9.76
CA THR A 398 4.44 21.29 11.23
C THR A 398 5.66 20.59 11.85
N ALA A 399 5.97 20.87 13.11
CA ALA A 399 7.08 20.23 13.81
C ALA A 399 7.00 18.68 13.80
N GLY A 400 5.79 18.12 13.92
CA GLY A 400 5.56 16.67 13.84
C GLY A 400 5.82 16.10 12.44
N GLN A 401 5.33 16.78 11.40
CA GLN A 401 5.57 16.39 10.01
C GLN A 401 7.06 16.48 9.63
N ALA A 402 7.74 17.55 10.05
CA ALA A 402 9.19 17.69 9.86
C ALA A 402 9.97 16.58 10.58
N GLY A 403 9.54 16.20 11.79
CA GLY A 403 10.12 15.07 12.53
C GLY A 403 9.97 13.73 11.79
N GLU A 404 8.82 13.47 11.18
CA GLU A 404 8.58 12.27 10.38
C GLU A 404 9.45 12.25 9.11
N VAL A 405 9.57 13.38 8.41
CA VAL A 405 10.45 13.51 7.23
C VAL A 405 11.91 13.25 7.61
N GLU A 406 12.38 13.76 8.75
CA GLU A 406 13.74 13.49 9.24
C GLU A 406 13.96 12.02 9.60
N LEU A 407 12.95 11.34 10.13
CA LEU A 407 13.03 9.91 10.44
C LEU A 407 13.18 9.07 9.16
N ARG A 408 12.45 9.43 8.09
CA ARG A 408 12.60 8.81 6.75
C ARG A 408 13.95 9.10 6.11
N ARG A 409 14.45 10.34 6.23
CA ARG A 409 15.83 10.66 5.85
C ARG A 409 16.84 9.82 6.63
N ALA A 410 16.62 9.56 7.92
CA ALA A 410 17.49 8.71 8.72
C ALA A 410 17.46 7.24 8.24
N ALA A 411 16.29 6.70 7.89
CA ALA A 411 16.13 5.39 7.26
C ALA A 411 16.89 5.30 5.92
N GLN A 412 16.73 6.28 5.03
CA GLN A 412 17.49 6.37 3.77
C GLN A 412 19.00 6.42 4.02
N ARG A 413 19.45 7.26 4.97
CA ARG A 413 20.87 7.38 5.34
C ARG A 413 21.45 6.08 5.89
N LEU A 414 20.67 5.32 6.66
CA LEU A 414 21.08 4.02 7.18
C LEU A 414 21.37 3.04 6.03
N LEU A 415 20.45 2.93 5.06
CA LEU A 415 20.67 2.11 3.87
C LEU A 415 21.89 2.58 3.08
N ALA A 416 21.93 3.87 2.71
CA ALA A 416 23.02 4.44 1.93
C ALA A 416 24.39 4.22 2.57
N ALA A 417 24.51 4.45 3.89
CA ALA A 417 25.79 4.30 4.60
C ALA A 417 26.36 2.88 4.55
N ARG A 418 25.51 1.85 4.45
CA ARG A 418 25.93 0.44 4.40
C ARG A 418 26.07 -0.11 3.00
N LEU A 419 25.38 0.49 2.04
CA LEU A 419 25.50 0.12 0.63
C LEU A 419 26.66 0.84 -0.06
N ARG A 420 27.17 1.93 0.53
CA ARG A 420 28.33 2.64 0.01
C ARG A 420 29.58 1.78 0.09
N GLN A 421 30.26 1.58 -1.04
CA GLN A 421 31.57 0.93 -1.01
C GLN A 421 32.55 1.86 -0.29
N GLY A 422 33.19 1.36 0.77
CA GLY A 422 34.27 2.10 1.42
C GLY A 422 35.33 2.43 0.37
N ALA A 423 35.78 3.69 0.32
CA ALA A 423 36.77 4.16 -0.65
C ALA A 423 37.97 3.20 -0.70
N GLY A 424 38.03 2.39 -1.74
CA GLY A 424 39.19 1.56 -2.01
C GLY A 424 40.39 2.49 -2.18
N ALA A 425 41.45 2.24 -1.40
CA ALA A 425 42.74 2.86 -1.64
C ALA A 425 43.09 2.72 -3.14
N PRO A 426 43.52 3.80 -3.83
CA PRO A 426 43.80 3.74 -5.25
C PRO A 426 44.90 2.70 -5.50
N GLY A 427 44.61 1.76 -6.41
CA GLY A 427 45.46 0.63 -6.71
C GLY A 427 46.89 1.06 -7.06
N GLU A 428 47.85 0.40 -6.43
CA GLU A 428 49.25 0.49 -6.83
C GLU A 428 49.38 0.05 -8.30
N PRO A 429 49.95 0.89 -9.18
CA PRO A 429 50.32 0.45 -10.51
C PRO A 429 51.52 -0.49 -10.41
N GLY A 430 51.34 -1.70 -10.95
CA GLY A 430 52.38 -2.70 -11.10
C GLY A 430 53.67 -2.13 -11.72
N GLY A 431 54.80 -2.62 -11.21
CA GLY A 431 56.11 -2.11 -11.56
C GLY A 431 56.53 -2.34 -13.01
N SER A 432 57.36 -1.42 -13.50
CA SER A 432 58.40 -1.71 -14.50
C SER A 432 59.44 -0.60 -14.53
N GLY A 433 60.72 -0.97 -14.43
CA GLY A 433 61.83 -0.23 -15.06
C GLY A 433 62.63 0.72 -14.17
N ARG A 434 63.79 0.26 -13.68
CA ARG A 434 64.95 1.13 -13.41
C ARG A 434 65.37 1.84 -14.71
N PRO A 435 66.01 3.02 -14.61
CA PRO A 435 67.46 3.01 -14.80
C PRO A 435 68.25 3.91 -13.84
N ASP A 436 69.56 3.74 -13.99
CA ASP A 436 70.70 4.09 -13.18
C ASP A 436 71.15 5.57 -13.17
N GLU A 437 71.94 5.88 -12.14
CA GLU A 437 73.12 6.77 -12.09
C GLU A 437 73.06 8.29 -11.76
N ARG A 438 73.67 8.58 -10.59
CA ARG A 438 74.76 9.57 -10.28
C ARG A 438 74.48 11.08 -10.20
N ASN A 439 74.59 11.62 -8.98
CA ASN A 439 75.74 12.43 -8.48
C ASN A 439 75.40 13.14 -7.14
N GLY A 440 76.28 13.03 -6.12
CA GLY A 440 76.23 13.82 -4.86
C GLY A 440 76.97 15.18 -4.99
N PRO A 441 77.55 15.80 -3.93
CA PRO A 441 77.56 15.45 -2.50
C PRO A 441 77.43 16.66 -1.50
N GLY A 442 77.47 16.42 -0.18
CA GLY A 442 77.96 17.38 0.84
C GLY A 442 77.23 17.41 2.20
N GLY A 443 77.84 16.88 3.28
CA GLY A 443 77.39 16.95 4.69
C GLY A 443 77.81 18.26 5.43
N PRO A 444 78.12 18.28 6.76
CA PRO A 444 77.93 17.26 7.82
C PRO A 444 77.55 17.81 9.25
N ASP A 445 77.42 16.91 10.25
CA ASP A 445 77.72 16.96 11.72
C ASP A 445 77.08 18.05 12.64
N GLU A 446 76.28 17.81 13.71
CA GLU A 446 76.43 17.12 15.04
C GLU A 446 75.98 18.14 16.16
N PRO A 447 75.94 17.87 17.50
CA PRO A 447 75.57 16.67 18.28
C PRO A 447 74.73 16.93 19.58
N GLY A 448 74.11 15.84 20.08
CA GLY A 448 74.00 15.32 21.47
C GLY A 448 73.94 16.16 22.78
N GLY A 449 72.91 15.84 23.60
CA GLY A 449 73.00 15.52 25.04
C GLY A 449 72.55 16.57 26.08
N PRO A 450 72.32 16.22 27.37
CA PRO A 450 72.47 14.91 28.03
C PRO A 450 71.22 14.44 28.84
N ASN A 451 71.38 13.27 29.46
CA ASN A 451 70.41 12.43 30.14
C ASN A 451 70.56 12.50 31.69
N GLU A 452 69.60 11.87 32.41
CA GLU A 452 69.61 11.39 33.81
C GLU A 452 69.19 12.32 34.99
N PRO A 453 68.71 11.77 36.14
CA PRO A 453 68.72 10.35 36.58
C PRO A 453 67.36 9.77 37.08
N ASN A 454 67.39 8.45 37.28
CA ASN A 454 66.31 7.57 37.74
C ASN A 454 66.62 7.07 39.17
N GLU A 455 65.63 6.88 40.04
CA GLU A 455 65.58 5.97 41.23
C GLU A 455 64.35 6.30 42.13
N PRO A 456 63.85 5.40 43.00
CA PRO A 456 63.85 3.93 43.00
C PRO A 456 62.44 3.33 43.23
N ASN A 457 62.31 2.01 43.05
CA ASN A 457 61.08 1.22 43.18
C ASN A 457 61.08 0.38 44.48
N GLU A 458 59.87 0.05 45.01
CA GLU A 458 59.45 -1.09 45.87
C GLU A 458 58.56 -0.70 47.10
N PRO A 459 57.70 -1.60 47.66
CA PRO A 459 57.26 -2.93 47.20
C PRO A 459 55.73 -3.18 47.29
N ASP A 460 55.36 -4.37 46.82
CA ASP A 460 54.04 -4.97 46.62
C ASP A 460 53.11 -5.10 47.85
N GLY A 461 51.81 -5.09 47.55
CA GLY A 461 50.73 -5.70 48.34
C GLY A 461 49.75 -6.44 47.40
N PRO A 462 49.22 -7.61 47.77
CA PRO A 462 48.67 -8.59 46.82
C PRO A 462 47.15 -8.48 46.63
N ASP A 463 46.67 -8.88 45.44
CA ASP A 463 45.58 -9.87 45.24
C ASP A 463 44.82 -9.63 43.93
N GLY A 464 44.74 -10.68 43.09
CA GLY A 464 43.67 -10.86 42.10
C GLY A 464 44.14 -11.11 40.65
N PRO A 465 43.82 -12.28 40.04
CA PRO A 465 44.45 -12.73 38.79
C PRO A 465 43.83 -12.15 37.52
N ASP A 466 44.72 -11.75 36.61
CA ASP A 466 44.68 -11.86 35.14
C ASP A 466 43.35 -11.59 34.42
N GLY A 467 43.16 -10.32 34.05
CA GLY A 467 42.31 -9.93 32.92
C GLY A 467 43.05 -10.16 31.59
N PRO A 468 42.39 -10.70 30.55
CA PRO A 468 42.98 -10.83 29.24
C PRO A 468 43.09 -9.45 28.57
N ASP A 469 44.25 -9.22 27.96
CA ASP A 469 44.57 -8.33 26.85
C ASP A 469 43.53 -7.24 26.50
N GLY A 470 43.95 -5.99 26.68
CA GLY A 470 43.17 -4.80 26.35
C GLY A 470 42.68 -4.79 24.90
N PRO A 471 41.49 -4.23 24.64
CA PRO A 471 40.98 -4.13 23.28
C PRO A 471 41.83 -3.11 22.53
N GLY A 472 42.53 -3.59 21.50
CA GLY A 472 42.84 -2.75 20.35
C GLY A 472 41.56 -2.06 19.91
N GLY A 473 41.56 -0.72 19.93
CA GLY A 473 40.41 0.06 19.50
C GLY A 473 39.95 -0.39 18.10
N PRO A 474 38.64 -0.48 17.84
CA PRO A 474 38.18 -0.90 16.53
C PRO A 474 38.60 0.15 15.51
N ALA A 475 39.42 -0.28 14.54
CA ALA A 475 39.56 0.43 13.29
C ALA A 475 38.16 0.57 12.69
N SER A 476 37.70 1.82 12.52
CA SER A 476 36.42 2.15 11.90
C SER A 476 36.47 1.87 10.39
N GLY A 477 36.44 0.58 10.02
CA GLY A 477 36.14 0.16 8.67
C GLY A 477 34.63 0.19 8.48
N ALA A 478 34.13 1.05 7.59
CA ALA A 478 32.72 1.07 7.25
C ALA A 478 32.29 -0.33 6.77
N VAL A 479 31.30 -0.93 7.45
CA VAL A 479 30.80 -2.27 7.08
C VAL A 479 29.94 -2.13 5.83
N HIS A 480 30.48 -2.56 4.70
CA HIS A 480 29.76 -2.60 3.43
C HIS A 480 28.89 -3.87 3.34
N TRP A 481 27.60 -3.68 3.04
CA TRP A 481 26.61 -4.73 2.84
C TRP A 481 26.50 -5.04 1.34
N ALA A 482 27.36 -5.92 0.85
CA ALA A 482 27.40 -6.32 -0.55
C ALA A 482 26.20 -7.19 -0.93
N GLY A 483 25.71 -7.04 -2.16
CA GLY A 483 24.71 -7.93 -2.76
C GLY A 483 23.28 -7.73 -2.25
N MET A 484 22.96 -6.53 -1.74
CA MET A 484 21.63 -6.23 -1.21
C MET A 484 20.68 -5.78 -2.32
N SER A 485 19.39 -6.07 -2.15
CA SER A 485 18.30 -5.61 -3.01
C SER A 485 17.44 -4.55 -2.31
N LEU A 486 16.99 -3.54 -3.04
CA LEU A 486 16.14 -2.46 -2.55
C LEU A 486 14.74 -2.54 -3.17
N SER A 487 13.71 -2.75 -2.36
CA SER A 487 12.31 -2.69 -2.80
C SER A 487 11.66 -1.38 -2.36
N LEU A 488 11.79 -0.34 -3.18
CA LEU A 488 11.33 1.02 -2.91
C LEU A 488 10.16 1.44 -3.83
N SER A 489 9.45 0.49 -4.40
CA SER A 489 8.31 0.77 -5.26
C SER A 489 7.21 1.53 -4.52
N GLY A 490 6.73 2.61 -5.14
CA GLY A 490 5.73 3.51 -4.56
C GLY A 490 6.19 4.33 -3.35
N ALA A 491 7.48 4.30 -2.98
CA ALA A 491 7.99 5.04 -1.83
C ALA A 491 8.05 6.55 -2.07
N THR A 492 7.82 7.34 -1.02
CA THR A 492 8.14 8.78 -1.01
C THR A 492 9.52 8.96 -0.39
N LEU A 493 10.49 9.35 -1.22
CA LEU A 493 11.90 9.48 -0.87
C LEU A 493 12.27 10.97 -0.84
N VAL A 494 12.94 11.40 0.23
CA VAL A 494 13.27 12.82 0.45
C VAL A 494 14.77 12.99 0.61
N ASP A 495 15.39 13.81 -0.24
CA ASP A 495 16.84 14.02 -0.28
C ASP A 495 17.65 12.72 -0.32
N LEU A 496 17.26 11.82 -1.23
CA LEU A 496 17.89 10.51 -1.36
C LEU A 496 19.30 10.62 -1.92
N ASP A 497 20.28 10.17 -1.15
CA ASP A 497 21.67 10.11 -1.58
C ASP A 497 22.13 8.64 -1.62
N LEU A 498 22.17 8.07 -2.83
CA LEU A 498 22.74 6.75 -3.11
C LEU A 498 24.11 6.86 -3.79
N SER A 499 24.77 8.02 -3.75
CA SER A 499 26.08 8.18 -4.37
C SER A 499 27.08 7.18 -3.81
N GLY A 500 27.86 6.55 -4.69
CA GLY A 500 28.85 5.52 -4.36
C GLY A 500 28.29 4.21 -3.81
N CYS A 501 26.96 4.00 -3.84
CA CYS A 501 26.35 2.75 -3.37
C CYS A 501 26.51 1.63 -4.39
N ALA A 502 26.70 0.40 -3.91
CA ALA A 502 26.63 -0.81 -4.71
C ALA A 502 25.42 -1.65 -4.28
N VAL A 503 24.51 -1.87 -5.22
CA VAL A 503 23.24 -2.57 -5.00
C VAL A 503 23.13 -3.67 -6.04
N ASP A 504 22.59 -4.82 -5.66
CA ASP A 504 22.36 -5.90 -6.62
C ASP A 504 21.15 -5.54 -7.50
N TYR A 505 19.99 -5.41 -6.87
CA TYR A 505 18.75 -5.07 -7.53
C TYR A 505 18.05 -3.89 -6.84
N ALA A 506 17.47 -2.96 -7.58
CA ALA A 506 16.64 -1.91 -7.00
C ALA A 506 15.35 -1.70 -7.78
N ASP A 507 14.22 -1.75 -7.09
CA ASP A 507 12.91 -1.40 -7.63
C ASP A 507 12.46 -0.03 -7.12
N PHE A 508 12.39 0.92 -8.03
CA PHE A 508 11.90 2.29 -7.85
C PHE A 508 10.61 2.55 -8.63
N THR A 509 9.91 1.51 -9.08
CA THR A 509 8.65 1.64 -9.83
C THR A 509 7.66 2.51 -9.05
N ALA A 510 7.14 3.57 -9.70
CA ALA A 510 6.24 4.55 -9.08
C ALA A 510 6.78 5.26 -7.82
N ALA A 511 8.08 5.23 -7.55
CA ALA A 511 8.68 5.98 -6.45
C ALA A 511 8.69 7.49 -6.75
N GLN A 512 8.43 8.29 -5.73
CA GLN A 512 8.44 9.76 -5.79
C GLN A 512 9.69 10.28 -5.09
N PHE A 513 10.51 11.03 -5.82
CA PHE A 513 11.76 11.61 -5.33
C PHE A 513 11.58 13.11 -5.11
N HIS A 514 11.74 13.57 -3.88
CA HIS A 514 11.62 14.99 -3.51
C HIS A 514 12.95 15.53 -2.96
N GLY A 515 13.17 16.82 -3.18
CA GLY A 515 14.44 17.45 -2.81
C GLY A 515 15.58 16.98 -3.71
N VAL A 516 16.80 16.97 -3.19
CA VAL A 516 17.99 16.64 -3.98
C VAL A 516 18.21 15.14 -4.01
N THR A 517 18.16 14.52 -5.18
CA THR A 517 18.47 13.10 -5.34
C THR A 517 19.83 12.89 -5.99
N ARG A 518 20.64 11.98 -5.46
CA ARG A 518 21.98 11.70 -6.00
C ARG A 518 22.21 10.22 -6.23
N PHE A 519 22.67 9.89 -7.43
CA PHE A 519 23.11 8.55 -7.82
C PHE A 519 24.61 8.53 -8.19
N ASP A 520 25.37 9.59 -7.90
CA ASP A 520 26.73 9.76 -8.43
C ASP A 520 27.65 8.58 -8.08
N GLY A 521 28.29 7.98 -9.09
CA GLY A 521 29.20 6.85 -8.90
C GLY A 521 28.56 5.58 -8.31
N SER A 522 27.23 5.50 -8.27
CA SER A 522 26.51 4.30 -7.81
C SER A 522 26.58 3.17 -8.84
N THR A 523 26.47 1.93 -8.37
CA THR A 523 26.49 0.73 -9.22
C THR A 523 25.35 -0.22 -8.85
N PHE A 524 24.54 -0.58 -9.84
CA PHE A 524 23.44 -1.53 -9.73
C PHE A 524 23.66 -2.67 -10.72
N GLN A 525 23.44 -3.93 -10.33
CA GLN A 525 23.37 -5.02 -11.33
C GLN A 525 22.12 -4.85 -12.20
N GLY A 526 21.02 -4.44 -11.58
CA GLY A 526 19.82 -3.97 -12.28
C GLY A 526 19.00 -3.02 -11.42
N ALA A 527 18.48 -1.97 -12.03
CA ALA A 527 17.49 -1.09 -11.42
C ALA A 527 16.28 -0.96 -12.33
N VAL A 528 15.11 -0.93 -11.72
CA VAL A 528 13.83 -0.81 -12.40
C VAL A 528 13.16 0.45 -11.90
N PHE A 529 12.91 1.38 -12.82
CA PHE A 529 12.15 2.60 -12.54
C PHE A 529 10.76 2.57 -13.20
N ARG A 530 10.41 1.44 -13.83
CA ARG A 530 9.19 1.22 -14.61
C ARG A 530 8.83 -0.26 -14.71
N LEU A 531 7.54 -0.59 -14.68
CA LEU A 531 7.04 -1.79 -15.36
C LEU A 531 6.64 -1.44 -16.80
N GLY A 532 6.59 -2.42 -17.71
CA GLY A 532 6.15 -2.22 -19.09
C GLY A 532 4.80 -1.49 -19.15
N GLY A 533 4.70 -0.46 -20.00
CA GLY A 533 3.56 0.47 -20.08
C GLY A 533 3.84 1.86 -19.51
N PRO A 534 2.88 2.81 -19.61
CA PRO A 534 3.06 4.19 -19.13
C PRO A 534 2.95 4.35 -17.60
N GLU A 535 2.13 3.53 -16.91
CA GLU A 535 1.67 3.80 -15.53
C GLU A 535 2.62 3.40 -14.37
N GLY A 536 3.85 2.96 -14.65
CA GLY A 536 4.78 2.39 -13.66
C GLY A 536 5.98 3.27 -13.29
N ARG A 537 6.02 4.53 -13.72
CA ARG A 537 7.25 5.33 -13.78
C ARG A 537 7.57 6.02 -12.46
N ALA A 538 8.85 6.04 -12.09
CA ALA A 538 9.36 6.95 -11.07
C ALA A 538 9.20 8.43 -11.46
N SER A 539 9.08 9.33 -10.48
CA SER A 539 9.00 10.79 -10.67
C SER A 539 10.03 11.55 -9.82
N PHE A 540 10.72 12.50 -10.44
CA PHE A 540 11.70 13.38 -9.78
C PHE A 540 11.15 14.79 -9.66
N HIS A 541 10.85 15.22 -8.44
CA HIS A 541 10.28 16.53 -8.10
C HIS A 541 11.33 17.55 -7.63
N GLY A 542 12.60 17.16 -7.58
CA GLY A 542 13.74 18.03 -7.27
C GLY A 542 15.01 17.58 -8.01
N ASP A 543 16.07 18.37 -7.90
CA ASP A 543 17.29 18.19 -8.70
C ASP A 543 17.88 16.80 -8.53
N VAL A 544 18.33 16.21 -9.64
CA VAL A 544 18.88 14.85 -9.66
C VAL A 544 20.19 14.76 -10.44
N THR A 545 21.17 14.03 -9.88
CA THR A 545 22.47 13.78 -10.52
C THR A 545 22.76 12.30 -10.70
N PHE A 546 23.33 11.95 -11.85
CA PHE A 546 23.70 10.59 -12.25
C PHE A 546 25.17 10.50 -12.68
N ALA A 547 26.02 11.45 -12.28
CA ALA A 547 27.42 11.49 -12.69
C ALA A 547 28.13 10.16 -12.38
N ASP A 548 28.71 9.51 -13.39
CA ASP A 548 29.37 8.20 -13.27
C ASP A 548 28.50 7.04 -12.73
N ALA A 549 27.17 7.21 -12.68
CA ALA A 549 26.25 6.18 -12.21
C ALA A 549 26.11 5.03 -13.22
N ARG A 550 25.98 3.80 -12.72
CA ARG A 550 25.64 2.59 -13.49
C ARG A 550 24.38 1.97 -12.90
N LEU A 551 23.23 2.21 -13.52
CA LEU A 551 21.92 1.74 -13.04
C LEU A 551 21.57 0.31 -13.52
N ASP A 552 22.32 -0.25 -14.45
CA ASP A 552 22.16 -1.60 -14.96
C ASP A 552 23.51 -2.09 -15.52
N ARG A 553 23.75 -3.41 -15.48
CA ARG A 553 25.01 -4.00 -15.95
C ARG A 553 25.24 -3.82 -17.45
N PHE A 554 24.18 -3.73 -18.23
CA PHE A 554 24.23 -3.76 -19.70
C PHE A 554 23.73 -2.47 -20.34
N ARG A 555 22.83 -1.74 -19.67
CA ARG A 555 22.16 -0.55 -20.20
C ARG A 555 22.71 0.73 -19.59
N ALA A 556 22.78 1.79 -20.41
CA ALA A 556 23.15 3.12 -19.92
C ALA A 556 22.03 3.70 -19.03
N PRO A 557 22.32 4.60 -18.08
CA PRO A 557 21.30 5.21 -17.21
C PRO A 557 20.10 5.77 -17.97
N ALA A 558 20.32 6.43 -19.12
CA ALA A 558 19.24 6.97 -19.96
C ALA A 558 18.27 5.88 -20.49
N GLU A 559 18.77 4.68 -20.81
CA GLU A 559 17.95 3.56 -21.29
C GLU A 559 17.17 2.88 -20.16
N VAL A 560 17.75 2.85 -18.96
CA VAL A 560 17.13 2.31 -17.74
C VAL A 560 16.00 3.23 -17.27
N LEU A 561 16.27 4.54 -17.22
CA LEU A 561 15.30 5.56 -16.83
C LEU A 561 14.21 5.74 -17.90
N GLY A 562 14.55 5.68 -19.18
CA GLY A 562 13.57 5.75 -20.27
C GLY A 562 12.66 6.97 -20.15
N ALA A 563 11.37 6.73 -19.91
CA ALA A 563 10.33 7.75 -19.87
C ALA A 563 9.92 8.19 -18.44
N VAL A 564 10.83 8.06 -17.47
CA VAL A 564 10.69 8.64 -16.11
C VAL A 564 10.42 10.15 -16.18
N VAL A 565 9.57 10.64 -15.26
CA VAL A 565 9.15 12.05 -15.24
C VAL A 565 10.14 12.88 -14.43
N PHE A 566 10.69 13.94 -15.04
CA PHE A 566 11.54 14.93 -14.38
C PHE A 566 10.81 16.27 -14.34
N HIS A 567 10.56 16.79 -13.15
CA HIS A 567 9.97 18.12 -12.93
C HIS A 567 11.03 19.17 -12.55
N ALA A 568 12.30 18.76 -12.45
CA ALA A 568 13.44 19.59 -12.02
C ALA A 568 14.69 19.30 -12.88
N THR A 569 15.82 19.93 -12.56
CA THR A 569 17.04 19.80 -13.38
C THR A 569 17.71 18.43 -13.23
N HIS A 570 18.27 17.92 -14.33
CA HIS A 570 19.03 16.67 -14.37
C HIS A 570 20.29 16.82 -15.24
N ASP A 571 21.33 16.04 -14.96
CA ASP A 571 22.64 16.09 -15.63
C ASP A 571 22.80 15.06 -16.78
N LEU A 572 21.76 14.29 -17.10
CA LEU A 572 21.77 13.32 -18.19
C LEU A 572 21.87 14.00 -19.58
N PRO A 573 22.64 13.44 -20.52
CA PRO A 573 22.70 13.93 -21.90
C PRO A 573 21.34 13.74 -22.59
N THR A 574 20.85 14.77 -23.29
CA THR A 574 19.59 14.71 -24.04
C THR A 574 19.67 13.66 -25.16
N PRO A 575 18.61 12.86 -25.38
CA PRO A 575 18.60 11.88 -26.46
C PRO A 575 18.74 12.60 -27.79
N THR A 576 19.69 12.15 -28.62
CA THR A 576 19.89 12.70 -29.96
C THR A 576 18.65 12.36 -30.80
N PRO A 577 17.95 13.34 -31.41
CA PRO A 577 16.78 13.04 -32.21
C PRO A 577 17.16 12.12 -33.37
N THR A 578 16.50 10.97 -33.46
CA THR A 578 16.65 10.02 -34.56
C THR A 578 16.32 10.74 -35.86
N PRO A 579 17.18 10.73 -36.89
CA PRO A 579 16.88 11.41 -38.15
C PRO A 579 15.65 10.76 -38.79
N THR A 580 14.60 11.56 -38.98
CA THR A 580 13.38 11.17 -39.70
C THR A 580 13.77 10.68 -41.10
N PRO A 581 13.35 9.46 -41.53
CA PRO A 581 13.61 9.03 -42.90
C PRO A 581 12.93 10.00 -43.86
N THR A 582 13.73 10.59 -44.74
CA THR A 582 13.26 11.50 -45.79
C THR A 582 12.31 10.73 -46.71
N PRO A 583 11.08 11.21 -46.97
CA PRO A 583 10.20 10.54 -47.91
C PRO A 583 10.84 10.57 -49.30
N THR A 584 10.99 9.39 -49.90
CA THR A 584 11.47 9.24 -51.27
C THR A 584 10.47 9.92 -52.22
N PRO A 585 10.90 10.83 -53.12
CA PRO A 585 9.97 11.47 -54.04
C PRO A 585 9.53 10.50 -55.14
N SER A 586 8.21 10.26 -55.12
CA SER A 586 7.28 9.75 -56.14
C SER A 586 7.51 8.37 -56.75
#